data_AF-A0A2M9CF62-F1
#
_entry.id   AF-A0A2M9CF62-F1
#
_cell.length_a   1.000
_cell.length_b   1.000
_cell.length_c   1.000
_cell.angle_alpha   90.00
_cell.angle_beta   90.00
_cell.angle_gamma   90.00
#
_symmetry.space_group_name_H-M   'P 1'
#
loop_
_entity.id
_entity.type
_entity.pdbx_description
1 polymer ?
#
loop_
_entity_poly.entity_id
_entity_poly.type
_entity_poly.pdbx_seq_one_letter_code
_entity_poly.pdbx_strand_id
1 'polypeptide(L)' 'MTDRERLRWWERLNKSLRPFMGPAQLGPFDEAPRPSSTGKPCPLCGAPLDTHVIERGAGSTRLHCPAPVPTP' A
#
# COMPACT_ATOMS: atom_id res chain seq x y z
N MET A 1 -20.63 4.25 24.23
CA MET A 1 -20.78 4.75 22.85
C MET A 1 -21.04 3.56 21.94
N THR A 2 -22.20 3.52 21.32
CA THR A 2 -22.63 2.47 20.38
C THR A 2 -21.99 2.66 19.01
N ASP A 3 -22.00 1.61 18.18
CA ASP A 3 -21.46 1.65 16.81
C ASP A 3 -22.11 2.77 15.96
N ARG A 4 -23.44 2.89 16.03
CA ARG A 4 -24.21 3.94 15.35
C ARG A 4 -23.81 5.35 15.75
N GLU A 5 -23.52 5.57 17.03
CA GLU A 5 -23.06 6.88 17.52
C GLU A 5 -21.67 7.23 16.98
N ARG A 6 -20.78 6.23 16.88
CA ARG A 6 -19.44 6.39 16.29
C ARG A 6 -19.51 6.75 14.81
N LEU A 7 -20.34 6.07 14.03
CA LEU A 7 -20.53 6.35 12.60
C LEU A 7 -21.04 7.79 12.38
N ARG A 8 -22.06 8.22 13.13
CA ARG A 8 -22.60 9.60 13.03
C ARG A 8 -21.57 10.66 13.40
N TRP A 9 -20.75 10.42 14.42
CA TRP A 9 -19.67 11.34 14.77
C TRP A 9 -18.62 11.43 13.65
N TRP A 10 -18.23 10.30 13.07
CA TRP A 10 -17.28 10.25 11.96
C TRP A 10 -17.79 10.99 10.72
N GLU A 11 -19.07 10.84 10.38
CA GLU A 11 -19.70 11.58 9.28
C GLU A 11 -19.68 13.09 9.49
N ARG A 12 -19.97 13.55 10.71
CA ARG A 12 -19.92 14.99 11.05
C ARG A 12 -18.51 15.55 10.93
N LEU A 13 -17.51 14.80 11.40
CA LEU A 13 -16.10 15.17 11.27
C LEU A 13 -15.70 15.26 9.80
N ASN A 14 -15.98 14.22 9.01
CA ASN A 14 -15.68 14.21 7.58
C ASN A 14 -16.36 15.35 6.83
N LYS A 15 -17.64 15.65 7.14
CA LYS A 15 -18.37 16.77 6.53
C LYS A 15 -17.70 18.12 6.83
N SER A 16 -17.15 18.29 8.02
CA SER A 16 -16.44 19.51 8.41
C SER A 16 -15.05 19.63 7.77
N LEU A 17 -14.37 18.51 7.49
CA LEU A 17 -13.01 18.50 6.94
C LEU A 17 -12.96 18.61 5.41
N ARG A 18 -13.97 18.10 4.71
CA ARG A 18 -14.03 18.09 3.23
C ARG A 18 -13.78 19.45 2.55
N PRO A 19 -14.30 20.58 3.05
CA PRO A 19 -14.02 21.89 2.46
C PRO A 19 -12.54 22.29 2.50
N PHE A 20 -11.77 21.75 3.46
CA PHE A 20 -10.35 22.10 3.67
C PHE A 20 -9.40 21.11 3.00
N MET A 21 -9.72 19.82 2.98
CA MET A 21 -8.84 18.78 2.41
C MET A 21 -9.10 18.52 0.92
N GLY A 22 -10.27 18.91 0.41
CA GLY A 22 -10.69 18.58 -0.95
C GLY A 22 -11.06 17.10 -1.14
N PRO A 23 -11.57 16.74 -2.32
CA PRO A 23 -11.73 15.34 -2.70
C PRO A 23 -10.36 14.67 -2.90
N ALA A 24 -10.31 13.34 -2.88
CA ALA A 24 -9.12 12.62 -3.29
C ALA A 24 -8.78 12.96 -4.75
N GLN A 25 -7.59 13.51 -4.99
CA GLN A 25 -7.09 13.78 -6.32
C GLN A 25 -6.81 12.43 -6.99
N LEU A 26 -7.62 12.07 -7.97
CA LEU A 26 -7.27 10.97 -8.88
C LEU A 26 -6.11 11.48 -9.75
N GLY A 27 -5.04 10.69 -9.85
CA GLY A 27 -3.94 11.00 -10.77
C GLY A 27 -4.43 11.12 -12.21
N PRO A 28 -3.61 11.68 -13.12
CA PRO A 28 -3.97 11.78 -14.54
C PRO A 28 -4.37 10.41 -15.09
N PHE A 29 -5.53 10.34 -15.74
CA PHE A 29 -6.02 9.07 -16.31
C PHE A 29 -5.17 8.57 -17.50
N ASP A 30 -4.34 9.45 -18.05
CA ASP A 30 -3.40 9.22 -19.14
C ASP A 30 -1.96 9.03 -18.66
N GLU A 31 -1.74 8.84 -17.36
CA GLU A 31 -0.40 8.57 -16.84
C GLU A 31 0.18 7.29 -17.45
N ALA A 32 1.41 7.39 -17.97
CA ALA A 32 2.12 6.24 -18.49
C ALA A 32 2.23 5.15 -17.41
N PRO A 33 2.18 3.84 -17.77
CA PRO A 33 2.34 2.78 -16.81
C PRO A 33 3.60 2.98 -15.96
N ARG A 34 3.47 2.84 -14.63
CA ARG A 34 4.61 2.93 -13.72
C ARG A 34 5.72 1.98 -14.19
N PRO A 35 7.00 2.41 -14.10
CA PRO A 35 8.11 1.54 -14.47
C PRO A 35 8.08 0.26 -13.63
N SER A 36 8.42 -0.87 -14.25
CA SER A 36 8.44 -2.17 -13.57
C SER A 36 9.32 -2.11 -12.33
N SER A 37 8.86 -2.72 -11.23
CA SER A 37 9.69 -2.92 -10.04
C SER A 37 10.68 -4.09 -10.18
N THR A 38 10.65 -4.81 -11.31
CA THR A 38 11.56 -5.91 -11.62
C THR A 38 13.02 -5.46 -11.49
N GLY A 39 13.84 -6.24 -10.79
CA GLY A 39 15.26 -5.98 -10.58
C GLY A 39 15.57 -4.96 -9.47
N LYS A 40 14.57 -4.30 -8.86
CA LYS A 40 14.83 -3.40 -7.73
C LYS A 40 15.32 -4.20 -6.52
N PRO A 41 16.35 -3.74 -5.77
CA PRO A 41 16.83 -4.45 -4.60
C PRO A 41 15.83 -4.36 -3.45
N CYS A 42 15.64 -5.47 -2.74
CA CYS A 42 14.88 -5.50 -1.49
C CYS A 42 15.60 -4.66 -0.42
N PRO A 43 14.91 -3.74 0.28
CA PRO A 43 15.53 -2.89 1.31
C PRO A 43 15.95 -3.68 2.56
N LEU A 44 15.52 -4.94 2.69
CA LEU A 44 15.85 -5.79 3.85
C LEU A 44 17.00 -6.75 3.56
N CYS A 45 17.00 -7.42 2.40
CA CYS A 45 18.00 -8.46 2.08
C CYS A 45 18.88 -8.14 0.86
N GLY A 46 18.61 -7.05 0.13
CA GLY A 46 19.37 -6.64 -1.05
C GLY A 46 19.09 -7.44 -2.33
N ALA A 47 18.49 -8.63 -2.25
CA ALA A 47 18.16 -9.45 -3.43
C ALA A 47 17.09 -8.79 -4.33
N PRO A 48 17.04 -9.10 -5.64
CA PRO A 48 16.03 -8.56 -6.55
C PRO A 48 14.60 -8.87 -6.07
N LEU A 49 13.72 -7.88 -6.08
CA LEU A 49 12.36 -8.00 -5.54
C LEU A 49 11.52 -9.07 -6.26
N ASP A 50 11.82 -9.35 -7.53
CA ASP A 50 11.22 -10.40 -8.36
C ASP A 50 11.53 -11.82 -7.88
N THR A 51 12.54 -12.01 -7.02
CA THR A 51 12.86 -13.32 -6.41
C THR A 51 12.05 -13.61 -5.14
N HIS A 52 11.20 -12.67 -4.69
CA HIS A 52 10.44 -12.81 -3.45
C HIS A 52 9.08 -13.44 -3.67
N VAL A 53 8.62 -14.22 -2.68
CA VAL A 53 7.25 -14.77 -2.67
C VAL A 53 6.33 -13.81 -1.93
N ILE A 54 5.26 -13.37 -2.61
CA ILE A 54 4.24 -12.49 -2.02
C ILE A 54 3.04 -13.33 -1.59
N GLU A 55 2.80 -13.40 -0.29
CA GLU A 55 1.63 -14.04 0.29
C GLU A 55 0.53 -12.99 0.47
N ARG A 56 -0.59 -13.16 -0.24
CA ARG A 56 -1.79 -12.32 -0.14
C ARG A 56 -2.91 -13.14 0.48
N GLY A 57 -3.42 -12.71 1.64
CA GLY A 57 -4.54 -13.37 2.33
C GLY A 57 -5.49 -12.35 2.96
N ALA A 58 -6.48 -12.83 3.72
CA ALA A 58 -7.47 -11.97 4.39
C ALA A 58 -6.88 -11.02 5.47
N GLY A 59 -5.59 -11.18 5.80
CA GLY A 59 -4.84 -10.33 6.72
C GLY A 59 -3.83 -9.42 6.02
N SER A 60 -2.69 -9.19 6.65
CA SER A 60 -1.59 -8.43 6.06
C SER A 60 -0.93 -9.18 4.91
N THR A 61 -0.58 -8.45 3.84
CA THR A 61 0.29 -8.97 2.80
C THR A 61 1.69 -9.17 3.37
N ARG A 62 2.26 -10.37 3.18
CA ARG A 62 3.62 -10.70 3.61
C ARG A 62 4.51 -10.91 2.39
N LEU A 63 5.77 -10.46 2.52
CA LEU A 63 6.80 -10.62 1.51
C LEU A 63 7.90 -11.49 2.11
N HIS A 64 8.14 -12.65 1.51
CA HIS A 64 9.12 -13.61 1.98
C HIS A 64 10.43 -13.44 1.21
N CYS A 65 11.51 -13.12 1.93
CA CYS A 65 12.84 -13.06 1.35
C CYS A 65 13.24 -14.43 0.79
N PRO A 66 13.96 -14.46 -0.35
CA PRO A 66 14.54 -15.71 -0.83
C PRO A 66 15.53 -16.25 0.21
N ALA A 67 15.76 -17.56 0.19
CA ALA A 67 16.89 -18.13 0.92
C ALA A 67 18.18 -17.39 0.49
N PRO A 68 19.11 -17.12 1.41
CA PRO A 68 20.36 -16.46 1.06
C PRO A 68 21.03 -17.27 -0.06
N VAL A 69 21.16 -16.64 -1.23
CA VAL A 69 21.98 -17.21 -2.30
C VAL A 69 23.42 -17.11 -1.79
N PRO A 70 24.15 -18.23 -1.65
CA PRO A 70 25.56 -18.16 -1.28
C PRO A 70 26.29 -17.36 -2.36
N THR A 71 26.94 -16.28 -1.95
CA THR A 71 27.82 -15.49 -2.80
C THR A 71 28.98 -16.39 -3.25
N PRO A 72 29.35 -16.43 -4.54
CA PRO A 72 30.55 -17.16 -4.99
C PRO A 72 31.84 -16.56 -4.40
#